data_AF-A0A2A2LWL3-F1
#
_entry.id   AF-A0A2A2LWL3-F1
#
_cell.length_a   1.000
_cell.length_b   1.000
_cell.length_c   1.000
_cell.angle_alpha   90.00
_cell.angle_beta   90.00
_cell.angle_gamma   90.00
#
_symmetry.space_group_name_H-M   'P 1'
#
loop_
_entity.id
_entity.type
_entity.pdbx_description
1 polymer ?
#
loop_
_entity_poly.entity_id
_entity_poly.type
_entity_poly.pdbx_seq_one_letter_code
_entity_poly.pdbx_strand_id
1 'polypeptide(L)'
;MEKWPAEKFDKHFIDYFNRPEIDGWEVRKALTELHDFDVVPDPKVVEAALRAIRRVNDFSLAVRFLEAIKIKCGPPKAREIVYPWIIKEVRPLLDELGISTPEELGYDKPELYIPNPEWYWEHKWYKTYGMDKLPNFQI
;
A
#
# COMPACT_ATOMS: atom_id res chain seq x y z
N MET A 1 -15.46 -15.43 -11.58
CA MET A 1 -15.17 -13.99 -11.69
C MET A 1 -14.75 -13.72 -13.13
N GLU A 2 -15.36 -12.74 -13.81
CA GLU A 2 -14.99 -12.38 -15.19
C GLU A 2 -13.52 -11.95 -15.20
N LYS A 3 -12.70 -12.50 -16.11
CA LYS A 3 -11.30 -12.10 -16.24
C LYS A 3 -11.24 -10.82 -17.08
N TRP A 4 -10.84 -9.71 -16.47
CA TRP A 4 -10.65 -8.47 -17.21
C TRP A 4 -9.26 -8.43 -17.87
N PRO A 5 -9.15 -7.90 -19.09
CA PRO A 5 -7.87 -7.45 -19.64
C PRO A 5 -7.22 -6.41 -18.72
N ALA A 6 -5.88 -6.35 -18.69
CA ALA A 6 -5.14 -5.42 -17.82
C ALA A 6 -5.55 -3.97 -18.06
N GLU A 7 -5.67 -3.56 -19.32
CA GLU A 7 -6.04 -2.19 -19.68
C GLU A 7 -7.47 -1.84 -19.23
N LYS A 8 -8.40 -2.81 -19.27
CA LYS A 8 -9.77 -2.64 -18.76
C LYS A 8 -9.76 -2.48 -17.23
N PHE A 9 -8.92 -3.25 -16.56
CA PHE A 9 -8.77 -3.21 -15.11
C PHE A 9 -8.20 -1.87 -14.64
N ASP A 10 -7.08 -1.44 -15.21
CA ASP A 10 -6.44 -0.18 -14.84
C ASP A 10 -7.36 1.00 -15.15
N LYS A 11 -7.99 1.00 -16.33
CA LYS A 11 -8.94 2.05 -16.72
C LYS A 11 -10.12 2.14 -15.75
N HIS A 12 -10.66 1.01 -15.29
CA HIS A 12 -11.78 1.02 -14.34
C HIS A 12 -11.43 1.77 -13.05
N PHE A 13 -10.29 1.46 -12.43
CA PHE A 13 -9.89 2.13 -11.20
C PHE A 13 -9.47 3.59 -11.43
N ILE A 14 -8.77 3.88 -12.53
CA ILE A 14 -8.40 5.25 -12.90
C ILE A 14 -9.65 6.12 -13.08
N ASP A 15 -10.64 5.65 -13.85
CA ASP A 15 -11.88 6.39 -14.07
C ASP A 15 -12.65 6.58 -12.75
N TYR A 16 -12.72 5.55 -11.92
CA TYR A 16 -13.39 5.63 -10.62
C TYR A 16 -12.72 6.65 -9.69
N PHE A 17 -11.39 6.59 -9.54
CA PHE A 17 -10.62 7.53 -8.73
C PHE A 17 -10.52 8.93 -9.34
N ASN A 18 -10.86 9.14 -10.61
CA ASN A 18 -10.86 10.48 -11.21
C ASN A 18 -12.19 11.22 -11.07
N ARG A 19 -13.23 10.58 -10.54
CA ARG A 19 -14.51 11.24 -10.25
C ARG A 19 -14.28 12.46 -9.32
N PRO A 20 -14.64 13.68 -9.75
CA PRO A 20 -14.39 14.89 -8.98
C PRO A 20 -15.18 14.92 -7.67
N GLU A 21 -16.36 14.31 -7.65
CA GLU A 21 -17.30 14.25 -6.52
C GLU A 21 -17.05 13.09 -5.55
N ILE A 22 -16.00 12.28 -5.76
CA ILE A 22 -15.74 11.10 -4.94
C ILE A 22 -15.61 11.46 -3.46
N ASP A 23 -16.31 10.74 -2.61
CA ASP A 23 -16.24 10.94 -1.16
C ASP A 23 -15.21 10.04 -0.48
N GLY A 24 -14.93 10.31 0.81
CA GLY A 24 -13.95 9.53 1.57
C GLY A 24 -14.33 8.06 1.78
N TRP A 25 -15.62 7.73 1.80
CA TRP A 25 -16.07 6.33 1.89
C TRP A 25 -15.82 5.60 0.57
N GLU A 26 -16.15 6.22 -0.57
CA GLU A 26 -15.94 5.68 -1.90
C GLU A 26 -14.45 5.45 -2.19
N VAL A 27 -13.57 6.37 -1.77
CA VAL A 27 -12.11 6.18 -1.88
C VAL A 27 -11.68 4.92 -1.13
N ARG A 28 -12.05 4.78 0.15
CA ARG A 28 -11.68 3.60 0.95
C ARG A 28 -12.24 2.31 0.37
N LYS A 29 -13.50 2.32 -0.08
CA LYS A 29 -14.14 1.18 -0.73
C LYS A 29 -13.36 0.74 -1.98
N ALA A 30 -13.01 1.67 -2.86
CA ALA A 30 -12.25 1.36 -4.06
C ALA A 30 -10.83 0.89 -3.77
N LEU A 31 -10.16 1.44 -2.76
CA LEU A 31 -8.85 0.94 -2.32
C LEU A 31 -8.94 -0.49 -1.76
N THR A 32 -9.96 -0.81 -0.96
CA THR A 32 -10.20 -2.18 -0.49
C THR A 32 -10.45 -3.13 -1.66
N GLU A 33 -11.35 -2.76 -2.58
CA GLU A 33 -11.63 -3.57 -3.77
C GLU A 33 -10.38 -3.75 -4.64
N LEU A 34 -9.57 -2.70 -4.84
CA LEU A 34 -8.30 -2.78 -5.55
C LEU A 34 -7.34 -3.77 -4.87
N HIS A 35 -7.28 -3.79 -3.54
CA HIS A 35 -6.43 -4.69 -2.77
C HIS A 35 -6.88 -6.15 -2.78
N ASP A 36 -8.16 -6.43 -3.03
CA ASP A 36 -8.70 -7.79 -3.12
C ASP A 36 -8.29 -8.55 -4.40
N PHE A 37 -7.87 -7.85 -5.46
CA PHE A 37 -7.36 -8.49 -6.67
C PHE A 37 -5.90 -8.94 -6.51
N ASP A 38 -5.54 -10.09 -7.09
CA ASP A 38 -4.17 -10.62 -7.11
C ASP A 38 -3.28 -9.90 -8.14
N VAL A 39 -3.04 -8.61 -7.90
CA VAL A 39 -2.24 -7.73 -8.77
C VAL A 39 -1.65 -6.57 -7.97
N VAL A 40 -0.41 -6.19 -8.24
CA VAL A 40 0.14 -4.93 -7.74
C VAL A 40 -0.34 -3.80 -8.66
N PRO A 41 -0.99 -2.73 -8.16
CA PRO A 41 -1.53 -1.67 -9.01
C PRO A 41 -0.45 -0.99 -9.85
N ASP A 42 -0.74 -0.74 -11.12
CA ASP A 42 0.13 0.04 -12.00
C ASP A 42 0.34 1.48 -11.44
N PRO A 43 1.52 2.10 -11.62
CA PRO A 43 1.78 3.47 -11.16
C PRO A 43 0.70 4.48 -11.57
N LYS A 44 0.03 4.33 -12.73
CA LYS A 44 -1.07 5.23 -13.13
C LYS A 44 -2.33 5.05 -12.29
N VAL A 45 -2.63 3.83 -11.84
CA VAL A 45 -3.69 3.58 -10.87
C VAL A 45 -3.33 4.20 -9.52
N VAL A 46 -2.06 4.06 -9.10
CA VAL A 46 -1.55 4.65 -7.85
C VAL A 46 -1.65 6.19 -7.90
N GLU A 47 -1.26 6.82 -9.00
CA GLU A 47 -1.38 8.28 -9.19
C GLU A 47 -2.84 8.75 -9.05
N ALA A 48 -3.79 8.06 -9.69
CA ALA A 48 -5.21 8.40 -9.62
C ALA A 48 -5.76 8.27 -8.19
N ALA A 49 -5.42 7.18 -7.50
CA ALA A 49 -5.79 6.97 -6.10
C ALA A 49 -5.21 8.06 -5.18
N LEU A 50 -3.93 8.41 -5.30
CA LEU A 50 -3.30 9.47 -4.48
C LEU A 50 -3.95 10.83 -4.71
N ARG A 51 -4.29 11.18 -5.95
CA ARG A 51 -5.05 12.40 -6.27
C ARG A 51 -6.46 12.35 -5.66
N ALA A 52 -7.13 11.19 -5.64
CA ALA A 52 -8.42 11.03 -4.99
C ALA A 52 -8.34 11.24 -3.48
N ILE A 53 -7.34 10.63 -2.84
CA ILE A 53 -7.06 10.78 -1.41
C ILE A 53 -6.79 12.25 -1.05
N ARG A 54 -6.05 12.98 -1.90
CA ARG A 54 -5.82 14.42 -1.73
C ARG A 54 -7.11 15.23 -1.77
N ARG A 55 -8.06 14.91 -2.66
CA ARG A 55 -9.35 15.63 -2.75
C ARG A 55 -10.19 15.47 -1.49
N VAL A 56 -10.10 14.32 -0.82
CA VAL A 56 -10.78 14.07 0.45
C VAL A 56 -9.95 14.47 1.69
N ASN A 57 -8.79 15.10 1.49
CA ASN A 57 -7.90 15.63 2.53
C ASN A 57 -7.43 14.60 3.58
N ASP A 58 -7.18 13.35 3.19
CA ASP A 58 -6.75 12.29 4.12
C ASP A 58 -5.28 11.89 3.92
N PHE A 59 -4.36 12.60 4.58
CA PHE A 59 -2.92 12.33 4.47
C PHE A 59 -2.54 10.92 4.99
N SER A 60 -3.13 10.51 6.12
CA SER A 60 -2.88 9.20 6.71
C SER A 60 -3.22 8.07 5.75
N LEU A 61 -4.32 8.20 4.99
CA LEU A 61 -4.72 7.21 4.00
C LEU A 61 -3.74 7.12 2.84
N ALA A 62 -3.12 8.24 2.43
CA ALA A 62 -2.10 8.22 1.38
C ALA A 62 -0.87 7.41 1.80
N VAL A 63 -0.37 7.67 3.02
CA VAL A 63 0.76 6.91 3.59
C VAL A 63 0.37 5.43 3.71
N ARG A 64 -0.82 5.14 4.25
CA ARG A 64 -1.32 3.77 4.42
C ARG A 64 -1.47 3.03 3.09
N PHE A 65 -1.84 3.73 2.03
CA PHE A 65 -1.93 3.15 0.69
C PHE A 65 -0.56 2.76 0.14
N LEU A 66 0.47 3.60 0.33
CA LEU A 66 1.85 3.26 -0.04
C LEU A 66 2.36 2.02 0.74
N GLU A 67 2.07 1.93 2.04
CA GLU A 67 2.36 0.72 2.84
C GLU A 67 1.67 -0.52 2.27
N ALA A 68 0.39 -0.40 1.93
CA ALA A 68 -0.40 -1.50 1.38
C ALA A 68 0.16 -1.99 0.04
N ILE A 69 0.63 -1.09 -0.83
CA ILE A 69 1.33 -1.45 -2.08
C ILE A 69 2.60 -2.25 -1.79
N LYS A 70 3.42 -1.80 -0.83
CA LYS A 70 4.64 -2.51 -0.41
C LYS A 70 4.34 -3.94 0.07
N ILE A 71 3.29 -4.11 0.86
CA ILE A 71 2.83 -5.42 1.33
C ILE A 71 2.36 -6.28 0.15
N LYS A 72 1.60 -5.69 -0.77
CA LYS A 72 1.04 -6.38 -1.94
C LYS A 72 2.09 -6.87 -2.93
N CYS A 73 3.29 -6.29 -2.92
CA CYS A 73 4.43 -6.81 -3.68
C CYS A 73 4.90 -8.21 -3.22
N GLY A 74 4.35 -8.75 -2.12
CA GLY A 74 4.53 -10.13 -1.73
C GLY A 74 5.91 -10.40 -1.11
N PRO A 75 6.64 -11.46 -1.53
CA PRO A 75 7.87 -11.89 -0.86
C PRO A 75 8.99 -10.85 -0.96
N PRO A 76 9.99 -10.88 -0.05
CA PRO A 76 11.04 -9.85 0.05
C PRO A 76 11.72 -9.51 -1.27
N LYS A 77 12.11 -10.51 -2.07
CA LYS A 77 12.76 -10.31 -3.37
C LYS A 77 11.90 -9.51 -4.35
N ALA A 78 10.60 -9.79 -4.42
CA ALA A 78 9.69 -9.08 -5.31
C ALA A 78 9.44 -7.66 -4.78
N ARG A 79 9.24 -7.52 -3.47
CA ARG A 79 9.07 -6.22 -2.80
C ARG A 79 10.26 -5.27 -3.00
N GLU A 80 11.48 -5.77 -2.89
CA GLU A 80 12.72 -4.99 -3.08
C GLU A 80 12.92 -4.50 -4.52
N ILE A 81 12.22 -5.08 -5.50
CA ILE A 81 12.31 -4.70 -6.91
C ILE A 81 11.11 -3.83 -7.30
N VAL A 82 9.90 -4.28 -7.00
CA VAL A 82 8.66 -3.69 -7.52
C VAL A 82 8.30 -2.40 -6.78
N TYR A 83 8.36 -2.39 -5.44
CA TYR A 83 7.95 -1.21 -4.68
C TYR A 83 8.85 0.02 -4.93
N PRO A 84 10.19 -0.09 -4.93
CA PRO A 84 11.04 1.05 -5.30
C PRO A 84 10.81 1.55 -6.73
N TRP A 85 10.48 0.66 -7.67
CA TRP A 85 10.10 1.06 -9.03
C TRP A 85 8.81 1.88 -9.02
N ILE A 86 7.75 1.43 -8.33
CA ILE A 86 6.50 2.20 -8.20
C ILE A 86 6.77 3.56 -7.57
N ILE A 87 7.49 3.61 -6.45
CA ILE A 87 7.83 4.87 -5.78
C ILE A 87 8.59 5.82 -6.70
N LYS A 88 9.53 5.30 -7.50
CA LYS A 88 10.25 6.10 -8.50
C LYS A 88 9.30 6.70 -9.55
N GLU A 89 8.38 5.91 -10.08
CA GLU A 89 7.43 6.38 -11.11
C GLU A 89 6.47 7.43 -10.54
N VAL A 90 5.99 7.26 -9.30
CA VAL A 90 5.05 8.21 -8.67
C VAL A 90 5.73 9.35 -7.91
N ARG A 91 7.06 9.37 -7.79
CA ARG A 91 7.82 10.39 -7.03
C ARG A 91 7.45 11.83 -7.41
N PRO A 92 7.31 12.20 -8.71
CA PRO A 92 6.92 13.57 -9.07
C PRO A 92 5.57 13.98 -8.47
N LEU A 93 4.62 13.04 -8.40
CA LEU A 93 3.31 13.30 -7.79
C LEU A 93 3.42 13.40 -6.26
N LEU A 94 4.19 12.54 -5.63
CA LEU A 94 4.39 12.60 -4.18
C LEU A 94 5.00 13.95 -3.77
N ASP A 95 5.93 14.47 -4.56
CA ASP A 95 6.53 15.79 -4.35
C ASP A 95 5.53 16.92 -4.60
N GLU A 96 4.72 16.83 -5.66
CA GLU A 96 3.63 17.78 -5.96
C GLU A 96 2.61 17.86 -4.80
N LEU A 97 2.23 16.72 -4.25
CA LEU A 97 1.20 16.62 -3.20
C LEU A 97 1.73 16.77 -1.78
N GLY A 98 3.07 16.79 -1.60
CA GLY A 98 3.71 16.81 -0.29
C GLY A 98 3.48 15.55 0.53
N ILE A 99 3.47 14.38 -0.11
CA ILE A 99 3.26 13.08 0.53
C ILE A 99 4.61 12.43 0.82
N SER A 100 4.88 12.17 2.10
CA SER A 100 6.03 11.39 2.54
C SER A 100 5.76 9.89 2.42
N THR A 101 6.78 9.12 2.06
CA THR A 101 6.71 7.66 2.07
C THR A 101 6.72 7.13 3.52
N PRO A 102 6.24 5.89 3.75
CA PRO A 102 6.38 5.25 5.06
C PRO A 102 7.84 5.21 5.55
N GLU A 103 8.79 5.01 4.64
CA GLU A 103 10.23 5.03 4.95
C GLU A 103 10.72 6.41 5.40
N GLU A 104 10.27 7.50 4.75
CA GLU A 104 10.63 8.88 5.11
C GLU A 104 10.07 9.28 6.48
N LEU A 105 8.95 8.67 6.88
CA LEU A 105 8.31 8.90 8.18
C LEU A 105 8.82 7.95 9.29
N GLY A 106 9.63 6.94 8.95
CA GLY A 106 10.11 5.92 9.90
C GLY A 106 9.09 4.81 10.21
N TYR A 107 7.98 4.73 9.48
CA TYR A 107 6.94 3.70 9.65
C TYR A 107 7.21 2.40 8.87
N ASP A 108 8.37 2.28 8.22
CA ASP A 108 8.76 1.07 7.48
C ASP A 108 9.14 -0.12 8.39
N LYS A 109 9.35 0.16 9.68
CA LYS A 109 9.70 -0.80 10.71
C LYS A 109 8.71 -0.69 11.87
N PRO A 110 8.36 -1.80 12.53
CA PRO A 110 7.42 -1.71 13.62
C PRO A 110 8.10 -1.17 14.89
N GLU A 111 7.46 -0.19 15.54
CA GLU A 111 7.97 0.45 16.76
C GLU A 111 7.36 -0.16 18.03
N LEU A 112 6.05 -0.42 18.02
CA LEU A 112 5.24 -0.83 19.18
C LEU A 112 4.57 -2.19 18.99
N TYR A 113 5.00 -2.96 18.00
CA TYR A 113 4.38 -4.24 17.69
C TYR A 113 4.70 -5.27 18.77
N ILE A 114 3.66 -5.88 19.33
CA ILE A 114 3.76 -6.99 20.27
C ILE A 114 3.46 -8.27 19.47
N PRO A 115 4.46 -9.15 19.26
CA PRO A 115 4.22 -10.37 18.54
C PRO A 115 3.22 -11.27 19.26
N ASN A 116 2.26 -11.83 18.53
CA ASN A 116 1.34 -12.83 19.05
C ASN A 116 1.86 -14.25 18.75
N PRO A 117 2.18 -15.07 19.78
CA PRO A 117 2.65 -16.44 19.59
C PRO A 117 1.65 -17.37 18.89
N GLU A 118 0.36 -17.05 18.94
CA GLU A 118 -0.69 -17.86 18.31
C GLU A 118 -0.70 -17.71 16.78
N TRP A 119 -0.14 -16.62 16.25
CA TRP A 119 -0.13 -16.31 14.82
C TRP A 119 1.12 -16.89 14.15
N TYR A 120 1.21 -18.22 14.16
CA TYR A 120 2.39 -18.96 13.67
C TYR A 120 2.78 -18.63 12.22
N TRP A 121 1.84 -18.15 11.40
CA TRP A 121 2.10 -17.71 10.02
C TRP A 121 2.89 -16.40 9.93
N GLU A 122 2.88 -15.56 10.97
CA GLU A 122 3.61 -14.29 11.05
C GLU A 122 5.06 -14.45 11.51
N HIS A 123 5.44 -15.64 12.01
CA HIS A 123 6.81 -15.92 12.49
C HIS A 123 7.90 -15.60 11.47
N LYS A 124 7.61 -15.70 10.17
CA LYS A 124 8.55 -15.33 9.10
C LYS A 124 8.85 -13.83 9.10
N TRP A 125 7.83 -13.00 9.36
CA TRP A 125 7.95 -11.55 9.40
C TRP A 125 8.69 -11.08 10.66
N TYR A 126 8.43 -11.73 11.81
CA TYR A 126 9.14 -11.42 13.05
C TYR A 126 10.65 -11.60 12.89
N LYS A 127 11.07 -12.68 12.23
CA LYS A 127 12.48 -12.91 11.87
C LYS A 127 13.06 -11.84 10.95
N THR A 128 12.29 -11.38 9.96
CA THR A 128 12.72 -10.32 9.04
C THR A 128 13.07 -9.02 9.79
N TYR A 129 12.32 -8.71 10.85
CA TYR A 129 12.52 -7.51 11.66
C TYR A 129 13.27 -7.76 12.99
N GLY A 130 13.80 -8.97 13.20
CA GLY A 130 14.53 -9.34 14.43
C GLY A 130 13.68 -9.34 15.70
N MET A 131 12.35 -9.36 15.57
CA MET A 131 11.39 -9.37 16.68
C MET A 131 11.33 -10.70 17.40
N ASP A 132 11.78 -11.77 16.73
CA ASP A 132 11.90 -13.11 17.30
C ASP A 132 12.88 -13.18 18.47
N LYS A 133 13.68 -12.12 18.68
CA LYS A 133 14.66 -11.99 19.76
C LYS A 133 14.17 -11.16 20.93
N LEU A 134 12.97 -10.57 20.85
CA LEU A 134 12.45 -9.72 21.92
C LEU A 134 12.09 -10.57 23.16
N PRO A 135 12.28 -10.07 24.39
CA PRO A 135 12.03 -10.86 25.61
C PRO A 135 10.59 -11.37 25.73
N ASN A 136 9.64 -10.60 25.21
CA ASN A 136 8.21 -10.88 25.14
C ASN A 136 7.82 -11.79 23.95
N PHE A 137 8.77 -12.22 23.13
CA PHE A 137 8.57 -13.18 22.05
C PHE A 137 8.65 -14.65 22.50
N GLN A 138 8.99 -14.90 23.77
CA GLN A 138 9.18 -16.26 24.29
C GLN A 138 7.88 -17.07 24.17
N ILE A 139 7.90 -18.06 23.28
CA ILE A 139 6.94 -19.18 23.20
C ILE A 139 7.16 -20.09 24.42
#